data_AF-A0A2V8I583-F1
#
_entry.id   AF-A0A2V8I583-F1
#
_cell.length_a   1.000
_cell.length_b   1.000
_cell.length_c   1.000
_cell.angle_alpha   90.00
_cell.angle_beta   90.00
_cell.angle_gamma   90.00
#
_symmetry.space_group_name_H-M   'P 1'
#
loop_
_entity.id
_entity.type
_entity.pdbx_description
1 polymer ?
#
loop_
_entity_poly.entity_id
_entity_poly.type
_entity_poly.pdbx_seq_one_letter_code
_entity_poly.pdbx_strand_id
1 'polypeptide(L)'
;MTQGIPSKVDETTVLGDFLLQSGNSGGPLLNLQGEVIGINTFGEANISGAIRVDALRDFLTSPELCRFYVRSGGADYEDAIACS
;
A
#
# COMPACT_ATOMS: atom_id res chain seq x y z
N MET A 1 -1.65 -18.42 -1.62
CA MET A 1 -1.87 -17.24 -2.49
C MET A 1 -3.34 -17.22 -2.85
N THR A 2 -4.04 -16.12 -2.61
CA THR A 2 -5.46 -15.96 -2.98
C THR A 2 -5.57 -15.17 -4.28
N GLN A 3 -6.64 -15.40 -5.03
CA GLN A 3 -6.94 -14.71 -6.28
C GLN A 3 -8.40 -14.27 -6.24
N GLY A 4 -8.71 -13.19 -6.94
CA GLY A 4 -10.05 -12.64 -7.03
C GLY A 4 -10.12 -11.49 -8.03
N ILE A 5 -11.31 -10.95 -8.16
CA ILE A 5 -11.68 -9.88 -9.08
C ILE A 5 -11.92 -8.60 -8.26
N PRO A 6 -11.30 -7.48 -8.65
CA PRO A 6 -11.66 -6.17 -8.12
C PRO A 6 -13.13 -5.84 -8.44
N SER A 7 -13.92 -5.56 -7.41
CA SER A 7 -15.30 -5.11 -7.52
C SER A 7 -15.44 -3.59 -7.52
N LYS A 8 -14.52 -2.90 -6.84
CA LYS A 8 -14.48 -1.44 -6.70
C LYS A 8 -13.03 -0.99 -6.62
N VAL A 9 -12.67 -0.03 -7.46
CA VAL A 9 -11.35 0.61 -7.46
C VAL A 9 -11.59 2.10 -7.29
N ASP A 10 -11.12 2.64 -6.17
CA ASP A 10 -11.13 4.08 -5.86
C ASP A 10 -9.70 4.62 -5.89
N GLU A 11 -9.51 5.90 -5.58
CA GLU A 11 -8.18 6.55 -5.60
C GLU A 11 -7.19 5.88 -4.63
N THR A 12 -7.66 5.52 -3.44
CA THR A 12 -6.81 4.99 -2.36
C THR A 12 -6.95 3.49 -2.15
N THR A 13 -7.98 2.84 -2.70
CA THR A 13 -8.38 1.50 -2.25
C THR A 13 -8.88 0.64 -3.40
N VAL A 14 -8.58 -0.66 -3.31
CA VAL A 14 -9.16 -1.71 -4.14
C VAL A 14 -9.96 -2.63 -3.23
N LEU A 15 -11.22 -2.89 -3.59
CA LEU A 15 -12.08 -3.85 -2.91
C LEU A 15 -12.46 -4.97 -3.87
N GLY A 16 -12.46 -6.21 -3.38
CA GLY A 16 -12.83 -7.37 -4.20
C GLY A 16 -12.95 -8.65 -3.40
N ASP A 17 -13.12 -9.75 -4.11
CA ASP A 17 -13.29 -11.09 -3.55
C ASP A 17 -11.98 -11.88 -3.48
N PHE A 18 -10.82 -11.22 -3.50
CA PHE A 18 -9.49 -11.83 -3.35
C PHE A 18 -9.17 -12.29 -1.90
N LEU A 19 -10.21 -12.74 -1.19
CA LEU A 19 -10.34 -13.15 0.22
C LEU A 19 -9.02 -13.21 1.00
N LEU A 20 -8.76 -12.18 1.81
CA LEU A 20 -7.62 -12.13 2.70
C LEU A 20 -7.86 -12.97 3.96
N GLN A 21 -6.80 -13.68 4.39
CA GLN A 21 -6.76 -14.42 5.64
C GLN A 21 -5.64 -13.87 6.52
N SER A 22 -5.65 -14.24 7.80
CA SER A 22 -4.55 -13.94 8.72
C SER A 22 -3.21 -14.38 8.13
N GLY A 23 -2.24 -13.47 8.13
CA GLY A 23 -0.92 -13.67 7.51
C GLY A 23 -0.77 -13.06 6.12
N ASN A 24 -1.86 -12.67 5.45
CA ASN A 24 -1.77 -11.94 4.17
C ASN A 24 -1.61 -10.43 4.35
N SER A 25 -2.00 -9.87 5.50
CA SER A 25 -1.93 -8.44 5.81
C SER A 25 -0.51 -7.90 5.66
N GLY A 26 -0.37 -6.75 5.01
CA GLY A 26 0.92 -6.13 4.67
C GLY A 26 1.59 -6.72 3.42
N GLY A 27 1.14 -7.87 2.92
CA GLY A 27 1.63 -8.47 1.68
C GLY A 27 1.11 -7.76 0.42
N PRO A 28 1.73 -8.02 -0.75
CA PRO A 28 1.33 -7.37 -1.99
C PRO A 28 0.03 -7.93 -2.57
N LEU A 29 -0.77 -7.06 -3.19
CA LEU A 29 -1.79 -7.39 -4.16
C LEU A 29 -1.20 -7.24 -5.56
N LEU A 30 -1.21 -8.32 -6.35
CA LEU A 30 -0.60 -8.37 -7.68
C LEU A 30 -1.67 -8.44 -8.78
N ASN A 31 -1.44 -7.79 -9.93
CA ASN A 31 -2.21 -8.05 -11.14
C ASN A 31 -1.69 -9.30 -11.89
N LEU A 32 -2.32 -9.65 -13.02
CA LEU A 32 -1.95 -10.83 -13.80
C LEU A 32 -0.56 -10.75 -14.45
N GLN A 33 0.02 -9.55 -14.53
CA GLN A 33 1.37 -9.31 -15.02
C GLN A 33 2.42 -9.43 -13.89
N GLY A 34 1.99 -9.66 -12.66
CA GLY A 34 2.88 -9.72 -11.49
C GLY A 34 3.27 -8.35 -10.93
N GLU A 35 2.61 -7.28 -11.37
CA GLU A 35 2.86 -5.93 -10.88
C GLU A 35 2.11 -5.70 -9.56
N VAL A 36 2.76 -5.03 -8.61
CA VAL A 36 2.12 -4.62 -7.35
C VAL A 36 1.12 -3.51 -7.63
N ILE A 37 -0.14 -3.73 -7.31
CA ILE A 37 -1.23 -2.74 -7.44
C ILE A 37 -1.74 -2.25 -6.08
N GLY A 38 -1.41 -2.94 -4.99
CA GLY A 38 -1.77 -2.52 -3.64
C GLY A 38 -1.15 -3.34 -2.52
N ILE A 39 -1.46 -2.95 -1.28
CA ILE A 39 -1.05 -3.61 -0.04
C ILE A 39 -2.27 -4.18 0.66
N ASN A 40 -2.28 -5.49 0.87
CA ASN A 40 -3.36 -6.19 1.56
C ASN A 40 -3.56 -5.62 2.96
N THR A 41 -4.76 -5.17 3.29
CA THR A 41 -5.01 -4.40 4.52
C THR A 41 -6.03 -5.08 5.42
N PHE A 42 -7.25 -5.28 4.93
CA PHE A 42 -8.34 -5.82 5.74
C PHE A 42 -9.21 -6.78 4.94
N GLY A 43 -9.91 -7.66 5.64
CA GLY A 43 -10.98 -8.50 5.09
C GLY A 43 -12.17 -8.49 6.04
N GLU A 44 -13.36 -8.31 5.49
CA GLU A 44 -14.63 -8.32 6.21
C GLU A 44 -15.61 -9.22 5.45
N ALA A 45 -16.00 -10.34 6.06
CA ALA A 45 -16.78 -11.39 5.41
C ALA A 45 -16.20 -11.81 4.04
N ASN A 46 -16.94 -11.54 2.95
CA ASN A 46 -16.55 -11.90 1.58
C ASN A 46 -15.92 -10.75 0.81
N ILE A 47 -15.58 -9.65 1.49
CA ILE A 47 -14.98 -8.46 0.89
C ILE A 47 -13.58 -8.28 1.47
N SER A 48 -12.60 -8.11 0.61
CA SER A 48 -11.23 -7.78 0.98
C SER A 48 -10.81 -6.45 0.43
N GLY A 49 -9.97 -5.74 1.18
CA GLY A 49 -9.48 -4.42 0.87
C GLY A 49 -7.97 -4.34 0.86
N ALA A 50 -7.45 -3.64 -0.16
CA ALA A 50 -6.05 -3.27 -0.28
C ALA A 50 -5.89 -1.77 -0.50
N ILE A 51 -4.87 -1.16 0.11
CA ILE A 51 -4.49 0.23 -0.19
C ILE A 51 -3.72 0.25 -1.51
N ARG A 52 -4.10 1.14 -2.42
CA ARG A 52 -3.43 1.26 -3.73
C ARG A 52 -1.99 1.71 -3.58
N VAL A 53 -1.11 1.11 -4.39
CA VAL A 53 0.32 1.44 -4.37
C VAL A 53 0.59 2.88 -4.78
N ASP A 54 -0.23 3.46 -5.66
CA ASP A 54 -0.06 4.84 -6.12
C ASP A 54 -0.31 5.84 -4.98
N ALA A 55 -1.42 5.66 -4.25
CA ALA A 55 -1.71 6.47 -3.06
C ALA A 55 -0.63 6.32 -1.98
N LEU A 56 -0.04 5.12 -1.84
CA LEU A 56 1.08 4.90 -0.93
C LEU A 56 2.33 5.65 -1.39
N ARG A 57 2.65 5.67 -2.70
CA ARG A 57 3.81 6.40 -3.24
C ARG A 57 3.70 7.89 -2.96
N ASP A 58 2.54 8.48 -3.18
CA ASP A 58 2.30 9.90 -2.91
C ASP A 58 2.46 10.21 -1.41
N PHE A 59 1.96 9.33 -0.54
CA PHE A 59 2.12 9.47 0.90
C PHE A 59 3.57 9.32 1.37
N LEU A 60 4.30 8.32 0.88
CA LEU A 60 5.69 8.06 1.24
C LEU A 60 6.65 9.14 0.74
N THR A 61 6.31 9.80 -0.38
CA THR A 61 7.07 10.93 -0.93
C THR A 61 6.60 12.28 -0.40
N SER A 62 5.61 12.30 0.50
CA SER A 62 5.10 13.54 1.05
C SER A 62 6.15 14.27 1.91
N PRO A 63 6.29 15.61 1.80
CA PRO A 63 7.27 16.36 2.58
C PRO A 63 7.07 16.23 4.09
N GLU A 64 5.82 16.06 4.54
CA GLU A 64 5.48 15.91 5.97
C GLU A 64 6.04 14.62 6.54
N LEU A 65 5.84 13.51 5.82
CA LEU A 65 6.27 12.20 6.28
C LEU A 65 7.78 12.06 6.16
N CYS A 66 8.38 12.61 5.11
CA CYS A 66 9.84 12.66 5.05
C CYS A 66 10.44 13.48 6.20
N ARG A 67 9.91 14.68 6.48
CA ARG A 67 10.38 15.48 7.64
C ARG A 67 10.24 14.72 8.96
N PHE A 68 9.15 14.00 9.14
CA PHE A 68 8.96 13.15 10.31
C PHE A 68 10.02 12.04 10.39
N TYR A 69 10.29 11.35 9.27
CA TYR A 69 11.25 10.25 9.21
C TYR A 69 12.69 10.72 9.49
N VAL A 70 13.11 11.83 8.89
CA VAL A 70 14.41 12.48 9.15
C VAL A 70 14.53 12.90 10.62
N ARG A 71 13.51 13.57 11.18
CA ARG A 71 13.52 14.00 12.59
C ARG A 71 13.59 12.82 13.57
N SER A 72 13.03 11.68 13.19
CA SER A 72 13.05 10.46 14.00
C SER A 72 14.42 9.75 13.97
N GLY A 73 15.39 10.26 13.20
CA GLY A 73 16.72 9.68 13.04
C GLY A 73 16.74 8.48 12.08
N GLY A 74 15.72 8.33 11.24
CA GLY A 74 15.58 7.19 10.33
C GLY A 74 16.28 7.37 8.98
N ALA A 75 16.72 8.58 8.64
CA ALA A 75 17.25 8.93 7.33
C ALA A 75 18.75 9.22 7.36
N ASP A 76 19.48 8.77 6.34
CA ASP A 76 20.86 9.21 6.11
C ASP A 76 20.87 10.65 5.55
N TYR A 77 22.02 11.33 5.60
CA TYR A 77 22.14 12.75 5.22
C TYR A 77 21.67 13.05 3.77
N GLU A 78 21.87 12.11 2.84
CA GLU A 78 21.44 12.22 1.44
C GLU A 78 19.90 12.23 1.30
N ASP A 79 19.20 11.45 2.11
CA ASP A 79 17.73 11.37 2.11
C ASP A 79 17.09 12.65 2.69
N ALA A 80 17.79 13.33 3.60
CA ALA A 80 17.34 14.60 4.15
C ALA A 80 17.36 15.74 3.13
N ILE A 81 18.30 15.72 2.17
CA ILE A 81 18.41 16.71 1.08
C ILE A 81 17.28 16.54 0.07
N ALA A 82 16.90 15.29 -0.24
CA ALA A 82 15.76 15.00 -1.12
C ALA A 82 14.42 15.53 -0.58
N CYS A 83 14.36 15.89 0.71
CA CYS A 83 13.17 16.38 1.39
C CYS A 83 13.20 17.89 1.72
N SER A 84 14.19 18.61 1.17
CA SER A 84 14.33 20.07 1.26
C SER A 84 13.68 20.82 0.10
#